data_AF-A0A9D2HE79-F1
#
_entry.id   AF-A0A9D2HE79-F1
#
_cell.length_a   1.000
_cell.length_b   1.000
_cell.length_c   1.000
_cell.angle_alpha   90.00
_cell.angle_beta   90.00
_cell.angle_gamma   90.00
#
_symmetry.space_group_name_H-M   'P 1'
#
loop_
_entity.id
_entity.type
_entity.pdbx_description
1 polymer ?
#
loop_
_entity_poly.entity_id
_entity_poly.type
_entity_poly.pdbx_seq_one_letter_code
_entity_poly.pdbx_strand_id
1 'polypeptide(L)'
;MFSVYSFIYGTSVAEIYHDYTLYHVYHCSLRHDVVVHRQAGGGFFGPDSTHPLENATFWTNVIETMCLIVIPMASIWMFGRVKHATVVFLVMLSFLVLKAGVADYFESAPTAVFAGLNIEETASNLEGKELSFGAAGGSAWGVLTACSSNGSVGSKAIAQAFTRPEYFWPRPSAVDYNAAAAGGSNLSPASDKLCERAAATVEHYGATADAKLSADPATASGAGLAPHISLRAAKCQAPRIAEARGLSEVAVTNLAGKLVFHPGGPLPPESLVNVPELNLALDKSGG
;
A
#
# COMPACT_ATOMS: atom_id res chain seq x y z
N MET A 1 27.84 5.84 27.55
CA MET A 1 26.64 5.12 27.09
C MET A 1 26.61 4.95 25.57
N PHE A 2 27.77 4.93 24.89
CA PHE A 2 27.90 4.75 23.43
C PHE A 2 28.48 3.37 23.04
N SER A 3 28.72 2.49 24.02
CA SER A 3 29.49 1.24 23.84
C SER A 3 28.64 -0.04 23.86
N VAL A 4 27.31 0.05 24.06
CA VAL A 4 26.43 -1.12 24.16
C VAL A 4 25.62 -1.35 22.87
N TYR A 5 25.52 -0.34 21.99
CA TYR A 5 24.77 -0.45 20.73
C TYR A 5 25.48 -1.27 19.64
N SER A 6 26.81 -1.41 19.69
CA SER A 6 27.55 -2.25 18.74
C SER A 6 27.38 -3.75 18.97
N PHE A 7 26.85 -4.18 20.13
CA PHE A 7 26.87 -5.59 20.51
C PHE A 7 25.64 -6.39 20.02
N ILE A 8 24.55 -5.73 19.63
CA ILE A 8 23.32 -6.43 19.19
C ILE A 8 23.29 -6.67 17.67
N TYR A 9 24.03 -5.89 16.87
CA TYR A 9 23.95 -5.95 15.39
C TYR A 9 25.29 -6.03 14.65
N GLY A 10 26.41 -6.23 15.34
CA GLY A 10 27.74 -6.18 14.74
C GLY A 10 28.63 -7.36 15.12
N THR A 11 28.49 -8.49 14.43
CA THR A 11 29.48 -9.55 14.09
C THR A 11 28.65 -10.82 13.81
N SER A 12 28.66 -11.50 12.68
CA SER A 12 29.50 -11.63 11.49
C SER A 12 28.53 -11.63 10.29
N VAL A 13 28.81 -10.99 9.16
CA VAL A 13 29.47 -11.62 8.01
C VAL A 13 30.21 -10.51 7.26
N ALA A 14 31.49 -10.35 7.58
CA ALA A 14 32.43 -9.62 6.74
C ALA A 14 33.15 -10.64 5.84
N GLU A 15 32.40 -11.25 4.92
CA GLU A 15 32.96 -12.06 3.83
C GLU A 15 31.85 -12.30 2.78
N ILE A 16 32.22 -12.29 1.51
CA ILE A 16 31.36 -12.39 0.31
C ILE A 16 30.96 -11.01 -0.26
N TYR A 17 31.98 -10.38 -0.88
CA TYR A 17 31.79 -9.44 -1.98
C TYR A 17 31.28 -10.19 -3.22
N HIS A 18 29.99 -10.06 -3.52
CA HIS A 18 29.43 -10.08 -4.88
C HIS A 18 27.93 -9.77 -4.76
N ASP A 19 27.53 -8.49 -4.77
CA ASP A 19 26.21 -8.03 -5.24
C ASP A 19 26.03 -6.53 -4.96
N TYR A 20 26.14 -5.71 -6.01
CA TYR A 20 25.79 -4.28 -5.96
C TYR A 20 24.34 -4.04 -5.52
N THR A 21 23.45 -4.99 -5.76
CA THR A 21 22.03 -5.00 -5.38
C THR A 21 21.84 -5.08 -3.86
N LEU A 22 22.60 -5.93 -3.18
CA LEU A 22 22.54 -6.05 -1.71
C LEU A 22 23.04 -4.76 -1.04
N TYR A 23 24.13 -4.16 -1.57
CA TYR A 23 24.65 -2.91 -1.03
C TYR A 23 23.61 -1.77 -1.07
N HIS A 24 22.87 -1.63 -2.17
CA HIS A 24 21.79 -0.65 -2.28
C HIS A 24 20.62 -0.94 -1.33
N VAL A 25 20.24 -2.20 -1.14
CA VAL A 25 19.17 -2.59 -0.20
C VAL A 25 19.59 -2.33 1.25
N TYR A 26 20.82 -2.67 1.65
CA TYR A 26 21.34 -2.39 2.98
C TYR A 26 21.44 -0.89 3.24
N HIS A 27 21.91 -0.10 2.27
CA HIS A 27 22.03 1.35 2.44
C HIS A 27 20.66 2.04 2.43
N CYS A 28 19.70 1.50 1.69
CA CYS A 28 18.29 1.93 1.71
C CYS A 28 17.67 1.69 3.09
N SER A 29 17.78 0.47 3.64
CA SER A 29 17.27 0.16 4.98
C SER A 29 17.89 1.05 6.06
N LEU A 30 19.23 1.21 6.04
CA LEU A 30 19.93 2.07 7.02
C LEU A 30 19.57 3.56 6.90
N ARG A 31 19.29 4.05 5.68
CA ARG A 31 18.91 5.46 5.48
C ARG A 31 17.43 5.68 5.75
N HIS A 32 16.56 4.70 5.45
CA HIS A 32 15.14 4.73 5.80
C HIS A 32 14.95 4.78 7.32
N ASP A 33 15.71 3.96 8.06
CA ASP A 33 15.76 4.04 9.52
C ASP A 33 16.15 5.44 9.98
N VAL A 34 17.15 6.08 9.38
CA VAL A 34 17.55 7.45 9.73
C VAL A 34 16.48 8.48 9.35
N VAL A 35 15.76 8.31 8.24
CA VAL A 35 14.71 9.24 7.77
C VAL A 35 13.50 9.19 8.69
N VAL A 36 12.99 7.99 8.99
CA VAL A 36 11.87 7.79 9.93
C VAL A 36 12.28 8.20 11.35
N HIS A 37 13.49 7.88 11.77
CA HIS A 37 13.96 8.15 13.14
C HIS A 37 14.34 9.63 13.37
N ARG A 38 14.76 10.36 12.33
CA ARG A 38 15.02 11.82 12.40
C ARG A 38 13.84 12.70 12.00
N GLN A 39 12.71 12.12 11.59
CA GLN A 39 11.54 12.87 11.08
C GLN A 39 11.91 13.78 9.91
N ALA A 40 12.85 13.35 9.06
CA ALA A 40 13.45 14.22 8.06
C ALA A 40 12.63 14.30 6.77
N GLY A 41 11.79 13.29 6.49
CA GLY A 41 11.19 13.09 5.17
C GLY A 41 12.20 12.94 4.02
N GLY A 42 11.77 12.33 2.92
CA GLY A 42 12.65 11.99 1.82
C GLY A 42 13.33 10.64 2.01
N GLY A 43 12.62 9.60 1.59
CA GLY A 43 13.14 8.26 1.43
C GLY A 43 14.16 8.18 0.31
N PHE A 44 14.70 6.98 0.13
CA PHE A 44 15.78 6.74 -0.82
C PHE A 44 15.28 6.82 -2.28
N PHE A 45 14.02 6.45 -2.50
CA PHE A 45 13.33 6.50 -3.78
C PHE A 45 12.27 7.61 -3.76
N GLY A 46 11.89 8.09 -4.96
CA GLY A 46 10.94 9.20 -5.14
C GLY A 46 9.64 9.14 -4.31
N PRO A 47 9.01 7.97 -4.08
CA PRO A 47 7.80 7.88 -3.26
C PRO A 47 8.10 7.42 -1.82
N ASP A 48 9.29 7.62 -1.28
CA ASP A 48 9.63 7.38 0.13
C ASP A 48 9.22 5.98 0.67
N SER A 49 8.54 5.90 1.82
CA SER A 49 8.05 4.63 2.41
C SER A 49 6.97 3.94 1.54
N THR A 50 6.61 4.51 0.38
CA THR A 50 5.76 3.92 -0.68
C THR A 50 6.60 3.14 -1.69
N HIS A 51 7.93 3.16 -1.58
CA HIS A 51 8.77 2.21 -2.27
C HIS A 51 8.81 0.84 -1.55
N PRO A 52 8.61 -0.29 -2.25
CA PRO A 52 8.60 -1.63 -1.63
C PRO A 52 9.87 -2.04 -0.89
N LEU A 53 11.03 -1.46 -1.25
CA LEU A 53 12.30 -1.69 -0.56
C LEU A 53 12.46 -0.86 0.72
N GLU A 54 11.59 0.13 0.91
CA GLU A 54 11.57 1.00 2.07
C GLU A 54 10.55 0.52 3.11
N ASN A 55 9.38 0.04 2.65
CA ASN A 55 8.37 -0.55 3.53
C ASN A 55 7.81 -1.87 2.95
N ALA A 56 8.36 -2.99 3.39
CA ALA A 56 8.12 -4.27 2.73
C ALA A 56 6.83 -4.99 3.19
N THR A 57 6.42 -4.80 4.44
CA THR A 57 5.34 -5.58 5.07
C THR A 57 4.38 -4.71 5.88
N PHE A 58 3.19 -5.25 6.16
CA PHE A 58 2.25 -4.62 7.10
C PHE A 58 2.91 -4.37 8.47
N TRP A 59 3.69 -5.32 8.97
CA TRP A 59 4.33 -5.22 10.29
C TRP A 59 5.46 -4.19 10.32
N THR A 60 6.24 -4.05 9.26
CA THR A 60 7.25 -2.98 9.15
C THR A 60 6.58 -1.61 9.15
N ASN A 61 5.46 -1.45 8.43
CA ASN A 61 4.68 -0.21 8.48
C ASN A 61 4.12 0.11 9.87
N VAL A 62 3.61 -0.90 10.60
CA VAL A 62 3.15 -0.73 11.98
C VAL A 62 4.32 -0.30 12.88
N ILE A 63 5.48 -0.91 12.74
CA ILE A 63 6.67 -0.55 13.55
C ILE A 63 7.12 0.88 13.23
N GLU A 64 7.21 1.26 11.94
CA GLU A 64 7.55 2.63 11.53
C GLU A 64 6.53 3.65 12.06
N THR A 65 5.24 3.33 11.97
CA THR A 65 4.15 4.12 12.55
C THR A 65 4.38 4.34 14.05
N MET A 66 4.71 3.28 14.78
CA MET A 66 4.99 3.38 16.22
C MET A 66 6.24 4.22 16.49
N CYS A 67 7.29 4.10 15.67
CA CYS A 67 8.50 4.91 15.79
C CYS A 67 8.23 6.42 15.63
N LEU A 68 7.37 6.80 14.69
CA LEU A 68 6.98 8.21 14.48
C LEU A 68 6.30 8.83 15.69
N ILE A 69 5.60 8.03 16.49
CA ILE A 69 4.95 8.50 17.70
C ILE A 69 5.97 8.44 18.87
N VAL A 70 6.69 7.32 19.03
CA VAL A 70 7.52 7.06 20.22
C VAL A 70 8.71 8.01 20.36
N ILE A 71 9.38 8.38 19.27
CA ILE A 71 10.56 9.25 19.30
C ILE A 71 10.22 10.67 19.78
N PRO A 72 9.23 11.38 19.21
CA PRO A 72 8.85 12.69 19.75
C PRO A 72 8.26 12.57 21.15
N MET A 73 7.55 11.49 21.49
CA MET A 73 7.07 11.25 22.86
C MET A 73 8.23 11.13 23.87
N ALA A 74 9.29 10.39 23.54
CA ALA A 74 10.48 10.26 24.39
C ALA A 74 11.19 11.60 24.61
N SER A 75 11.20 12.48 23.59
CA SER A 75 11.80 13.82 23.69
C SER A 75 11.09 14.71 24.71
N ILE A 76 9.75 14.66 24.79
CA ILE A 76 8.97 15.47 25.74
C ILE A 76 9.29 15.06 27.19
N TRP A 77 9.48 13.76 27.43
CA TRP A 77 9.83 13.23 28.76
C TRP A 77 11.30 13.47 29.13
N MET A 78 12.18 13.61 28.14
CA MET A 78 13.58 13.95 28.36
C MET A 78 13.78 15.43 28.76
N PHE A 79 12.97 16.35 28.21
CA PHE A 79 13.11 17.80 28.46
C PHE A 79 12.14 18.38 29.50
N GLY A 80 11.03 17.72 29.81
CA GLY A 80 9.98 18.24 30.69
C GLY A 80 10.13 17.82 32.16
N ARG A 81 9.92 18.76 33.11
CA ARG A 81 9.59 18.37 34.49
C ARG A 81 8.30 17.55 34.43
N VAL A 82 8.33 16.32 34.95
CA VAL A 82 7.30 15.26 34.80
C VAL A 82 5.84 15.71 34.92
N LYS A 83 5.55 16.76 35.70
CA LYS A 83 4.18 17.30 35.88
C LYS A 83 3.64 18.10 34.67
N HIS A 84 4.49 18.68 33.83
CA HIS A 84 4.07 19.45 32.65
C HIS A 84 4.18 18.63 31.36
N ALA A 85 5.11 17.67 31.30
CA ALA A 85 5.27 16.75 30.18
C ALA A 85 3.98 15.98 29.85
N THR A 86 3.28 15.48 30.88
CA THR A 86 2.03 14.73 30.71
C THR A 86 0.91 15.57 30.12
N VAL A 87 0.81 16.86 30.47
CA VAL A 87 -0.23 17.75 29.94
C VAL A 87 0.00 18.03 28.47
N VAL A 88 1.24 18.38 28.09
CA VAL A 88 1.62 18.63 26.69
C VAL A 88 1.40 17.38 25.85
N PHE A 89 1.78 16.22 26.37
CA PHE A 89 1.56 14.92 25.73
C PHE A 89 0.08 14.67 25.42
N LEU A 90 -0.80 14.80 26.42
CA LEU A 90 -2.22 14.50 26.26
C LEU A 90 -2.89 15.45 25.26
N VAL A 91 -2.48 16.72 25.23
CA VAL A 91 -2.99 17.71 24.28
C VAL A 91 -2.51 17.39 22.85
N MET A 92 -1.24 17.05 22.65
CA MET A 92 -0.73 16.70 21.32
C MET A 92 -1.35 15.39 20.81
N LEU A 93 -1.51 14.39 21.68
CA LEU A 93 -2.14 13.12 21.35
C LEU A 93 -3.62 13.31 21.00
N SER A 94 -4.35 14.17 21.71
CA SER A 94 -5.77 14.42 21.42
C SER A 94 -5.96 15.08 20.05
N PHE A 95 -5.11 16.04 19.69
CA PHE A 95 -5.12 16.63 18.35
C PHE A 95 -4.75 15.62 17.26
N LEU A 96 -3.79 14.72 17.53
CA LEU A 96 -3.41 13.66 16.59
C LEU A 96 -4.58 12.70 16.32
N VAL A 97 -5.23 12.20 17.39
CA VAL A 97 -6.38 11.30 17.28
C VAL A 97 -7.55 11.99 16.58
N LEU A 98 -7.82 13.26 16.89
CA LEU A 98 -8.87 14.03 16.23
C LEU A 98 -8.60 14.18 14.73
N LYS A 99 -7.37 14.57 14.34
CA LYS A 99 -7.00 14.71 12.93
C LYS A 99 -7.07 13.37 12.19
N ALA A 100 -6.61 12.28 12.80
CA ALA A 100 -6.68 10.94 12.22
C ALA A 100 -8.13 10.52 11.99
N GLY A 101 -9.01 10.74 12.98
CA GLY A 101 -10.43 10.42 12.85
C GLY A 101 -11.15 11.27 11.79
N VAL A 102 -10.84 12.56 11.69
CA VAL A 102 -11.42 13.43 10.65
C VAL A 102 -10.92 13.02 9.27
N ALA A 103 -9.63 12.71 9.10
CA ALA A 103 -9.09 12.24 7.84
C ALA A 103 -9.73 10.91 7.40
N ASP A 104 -9.89 9.96 8.33
CA ASP A 104 -10.54 8.69 8.06
C ASP A 104 -12.03 8.85 7.72
N TYR A 105 -12.72 9.77 8.39
CA TYR A 105 -14.10 10.11 8.05
C TYR A 105 -14.24 10.63 6.60
N PHE A 106 -13.34 11.51 6.17
CA PHE A 106 -13.36 12.00 4.79
C PHE A 106 -12.89 10.97 3.77
N GLU A 107 -11.99 10.06 4.13
CA GLU A 107 -11.46 9.04 3.22
C GLU A 107 -12.35 7.78 3.11
N SER A 108 -13.17 7.53 4.12
CA SER A 108 -14.23 6.52 4.07
C SER A 108 -15.41 6.93 3.20
N ALA A 109 -15.49 8.22 2.81
CA ALA A 109 -16.49 8.68 1.86
C ALA A 109 -16.26 8.04 0.47
N PRO A 110 -17.35 7.64 -0.22
CA PRO A 110 -17.26 7.13 -1.58
C PRO A 110 -16.59 8.14 -2.52
N THR A 111 -15.88 7.64 -3.52
CA THR A 111 -15.30 8.50 -4.56
C THR A 111 -16.43 9.10 -5.39
N ALA A 112 -16.55 10.42 -5.40
CA ALA A 112 -17.65 11.14 -6.05
C ALA A 112 -17.79 10.78 -7.55
N VAL A 113 -16.68 10.53 -8.22
CA VAL A 113 -16.61 10.14 -9.63
C VAL A 113 -17.22 8.77 -9.92
N PHE A 114 -17.32 7.87 -8.94
CA PHE A 114 -17.94 6.56 -9.15
C PHE A 114 -19.47 6.60 -9.09
N ALA A 115 -20.06 7.73 -8.67
CA ALA A 115 -21.50 7.89 -8.63
C ALA A 115 -22.11 7.72 -10.04
N GLY A 116 -22.95 6.71 -10.20
CA GLY A 116 -23.61 6.41 -11.48
C GLY A 116 -22.80 5.54 -12.45
N LEU A 117 -21.61 5.06 -12.06
CA LEU A 117 -20.89 4.00 -12.76
C LEU A 117 -21.21 2.64 -12.13
N ASN A 118 -21.06 1.54 -12.89
CA ASN A 118 -21.23 0.17 -12.38
C ASN A 118 -20.03 -0.29 -11.53
N ILE A 119 -19.60 0.56 -10.60
CA ILE A 119 -18.54 0.34 -9.62
C ILE A 119 -19.18 0.31 -8.23
N GLU A 120 -18.67 -0.51 -7.32
CA GLU A 120 -19.14 -0.54 -5.94
C GLU A 120 -18.89 0.80 -5.23
N GLU A 121 -19.97 1.56 -5.04
CA GLU A 121 -19.97 2.86 -4.36
C GLU A 121 -19.75 2.75 -2.83
N THR A 122 -19.82 1.55 -2.27
CA THR A 122 -19.54 1.29 -0.84
C THR A 122 -18.05 1.27 -0.51
N ALA A 123 -17.18 1.30 -1.52
CA ALA A 123 -15.74 1.30 -1.34
C ALA A 123 -15.24 2.70 -0.96
N SER A 124 -14.38 2.75 0.06
CA SER A 124 -13.63 3.95 0.44
C SER A 124 -12.77 4.45 -0.74
N ASN A 125 -12.30 5.68 -0.70
CA ASN A 125 -11.42 6.20 -1.74
C ASN A 125 -10.10 5.41 -1.79
N LEU A 126 -9.83 4.72 -2.90
CA LEU A 126 -8.62 3.90 -3.10
C LEU A 126 -7.58 4.56 -4.02
N GLU A 127 -7.88 5.73 -4.57
CA GLU A 127 -6.95 6.44 -5.45
C GLU A 127 -5.70 6.85 -4.68
N GLY A 128 -4.53 6.41 -5.17
CA GLY A 128 -3.25 6.68 -4.52
C GLY A 128 -3.01 5.91 -3.22
N LYS A 129 -3.83 4.89 -2.91
CA LYS A 129 -3.67 4.06 -1.70
C LYS A 129 -3.17 2.66 -2.03
N GLU A 130 -2.52 2.03 -1.05
CA GLU A 130 -2.13 0.62 -1.10
C GLU A 130 -3.17 -0.23 -0.38
N LEU A 131 -3.73 -1.24 -1.07
CA LEU A 131 -4.78 -2.10 -0.51
C LEU A 131 -4.32 -2.86 0.74
N SER A 132 -3.02 -3.12 0.87
CA SER A 132 -2.43 -3.81 2.00
C SER A 132 -2.51 -3.08 3.34
N PHE A 133 -2.70 -1.76 3.32
CA PHE A 133 -2.94 -0.97 4.55
C PHE A 133 -4.43 -0.67 4.76
N GLY A 134 -5.27 -0.98 3.79
CA GLY A 134 -6.65 -0.52 3.74
C GLY A 134 -6.75 1.01 3.59
N ALA A 135 -7.96 1.49 3.35
CA ALA A 135 -8.21 2.93 3.22
C ALA A 135 -7.86 3.70 4.52
N ALA A 136 -8.18 3.11 5.68
CA ALA A 136 -7.92 3.69 6.99
C ALA A 136 -6.43 3.70 7.40
N GLY A 137 -5.65 2.70 6.98
CA GLY A 137 -4.21 2.68 7.25
C GLY A 137 -3.48 3.76 6.46
N GLY A 138 -3.87 3.99 5.20
CA GLY A 138 -3.33 5.08 4.39
C GLY A 138 -3.65 6.47 4.95
N SER A 139 -4.89 6.70 5.40
CA SER A 139 -5.32 7.98 6.00
C SER A 139 -4.61 8.26 7.33
N ALA A 140 -4.51 7.25 8.20
CA ALA A 140 -3.78 7.34 9.47
C ALA A 140 -2.29 7.65 9.25
N TRP A 141 -1.65 6.97 8.29
CA TRP A 141 -0.25 7.22 7.93
C TRP A 141 -0.04 8.66 7.46
N GLY A 142 -0.87 9.17 6.54
CA GLY A 142 -0.76 10.55 6.05
C GLY A 142 -0.90 11.60 7.15
N VAL A 143 -1.78 11.38 8.13
CA VAL A 143 -1.91 12.28 9.29
C VAL A 143 -0.68 12.21 10.19
N LEU A 144 -0.16 11.01 10.45
CA LEU A 144 1.01 10.80 11.30
C LEU A 144 2.26 11.45 10.70
N THR A 145 2.50 11.30 9.40
CA THR A 145 3.68 11.88 8.74
C THR A 145 3.54 13.40 8.58
N ALA A 146 2.33 13.92 8.38
CA ALA A 146 2.09 15.36 8.39
C ALA A 146 2.26 15.99 9.79
N CYS A 147 1.81 15.31 10.86
CA CYS A 147 1.93 15.83 12.23
C CYS A 147 3.35 15.70 12.80
N SER A 148 4.12 14.73 12.32
CA SER A 148 5.53 14.54 12.70
C SER A 148 6.51 15.25 11.76
N SER A 149 6.02 15.97 10.74
CA SER A 149 6.84 16.59 9.68
C SER A 149 7.73 15.60 8.91
N ASN A 150 7.39 14.31 8.94
CA ASN A 150 8.13 13.25 8.24
C ASN A 150 7.75 13.14 6.76
N GLY A 151 6.57 13.57 6.33
CA GLY A 151 6.20 13.63 4.89
C GLY A 151 6.17 12.33 4.09
N SER A 152 6.53 11.16 4.64
CA SER A 152 6.54 9.90 3.90
C SER A 152 5.14 9.34 3.63
N VAL A 153 5.01 8.53 2.57
CA VAL A 153 3.81 7.80 2.14
C VAL A 153 4.07 6.29 2.26
N GLY A 154 3.10 5.37 2.42
CA GLY A 154 3.34 3.93 2.68
C GLY A 154 3.25 2.96 1.46
N SER A 155 3.92 1.79 1.49
CA SER A 155 4.02 0.80 0.36
C SER A 155 3.64 -0.65 0.69
N LYS A 156 3.30 -1.46 -0.33
CA LYS A 156 3.65 -2.89 -0.32
C LYS A 156 3.96 -3.47 -1.71
N ALA A 157 5.15 -4.07 -1.82
CA ALA A 157 5.65 -5.04 -2.83
C ALA A 157 5.61 -4.58 -4.32
N ILE A 158 6.42 -5.19 -5.21
CA ILE A 158 6.58 -4.75 -6.61
C ILE A 158 5.64 -5.53 -7.54
N ALA A 159 4.77 -4.81 -8.24
CA ALA A 159 3.98 -5.31 -9.36
C ALA A 159 4.75 -5.27 -10.68
N GLN A 160 4.35 -6.16 -11.59
CA GLN A 160 4.82 -6.17 -12.97
C GLN A 160 3.67 -5.78 -13.89
N ALA A 161 4.00 -5.16 -15.02
CA ALA A 161 3.03 -4.87 -16.07
C ALA A 161 2.54 -6.19 -16.70
N PHE A 162 1.29 -6.57 -16.43
CA PHE A 162 0.61 -7.66 -17.13
C PHE A 162 -0.44 -7.07 -18.06
N THR A 163 -0.29 -7.29 -19.36
CA THR A 163 -1.20 -6.77 -20.40
C THR A 163 -1.89 -7.85 -21.21
N ARG A 164 -1.44 -9.11 -21.11
CA ARG A 164 -1.96 -10.20 -21.93
C ARG A 164 -3.27 -10.79 -21.36
N PRO A 165 -4.21 -11.24 -22.21
CA PRO A 165 -5.53 -11.73 -21.80
C PRO A 165 -5.50 -13.04 -20.99
N GLU A 166 -4.41 -13.79 -21.01
CA GLU A 166 -4.23 -15.02 -20.25
C GLU A 166 -3.77 -14.80 -18.80
N TYR A 167 -3.46 -13.56 -18.40
CA TYR A 167 -2.96 -13.23 -17.06
C TYR A 167 -3.93 -12.34 -16.28
N PHE A 168 -3.84 -12.41 -14.95
CA PHE A 168 -4.45 -11.43 -14.07
C PHE A 168 -3.73 -10.09 -14.21
N TRP A 169 -4.52 -9.04 -14.30
CA TRP A 169 -4.03 -7.67 -14.40
C TRP A 169 -4.03 -6.99 -13.03
N PRO A 170 -2.93 -6.32 -12.67
CA PRO A 170 -2.85 -5.51 -11.46
C PRO A 170 -3.60 -4.18 -11.63
N ARG A 171 -3.65 -3.41 -10.54
CA ARG A 171 -4.23 -2.06 -10.54
C ARG A 171 -3.43 -1.13 -11.47
N PRO A 172 -4.06 -0.13 -12.09
CA PRO A 172 -3.37 0.86 -12.92
C PRO A 172 -2.15 1.47 -12.21
N SER A 173 -1.06 1.62 -12.96
CA SER A 173 0.16 2.29 -12.50
C SER A 173 0.26 3.68 -13.11
N ALA A 174 0.60 4.68 -12.29
CA ALA A 174 0.91 6.04 -12.76
C ALA A 174 2.32 6.13 -13.37
N VAL A 175 3.15 5.10 -13.18
CA VAL A 175 4.59 5.09 -13.52
C VAL A 175 4.96 3.90 -14.41
N ASP A 176 3.96 3.26 -15.02
CA ASP A 176 4.11 2.08 -15.88
C ASP A 176 4.91 0.94 -15.22
N TYR A 177 4.65 0.72 -13.93
CA TYR A 177 5.33 -0.29 -13.10
C TYR A 177 6.86 -0.13 -13.05
N ASN A 178 7.38 1.06 -13.37
CA ASN A 178 8.81 1.35 -13.29
C ASN A 178 9.25 1.54 -11.85
N ALA A 179 9.97 0.56 -11.31
CA ALA A 179 10.50 0.59 -9.94
C ALA A 179 11.40 1.82 -9.68
N ALA A 180 12.15 2.28 -10.69
CA ALA A 180 13.05 3.43 -10.54
C ALA A 180 12.32 4.79 -10.53
N ALA A 181 11.07 4.82 -10.98
CA ALA A 181 10.26 6.04 -11.10
C ALA A 181 8.97 5.97 -10.27
N ALA A 182 8.96 5.16 -9.21
CA ALA A 182 7.80 4.88 -8.38
C ALA A 182 7.07 6.17 -7.91
N GLY A 183 5.73 6.15 -7.91
CA GLY A 183 4.92 7.34 -7.68
C GLY A 183 3.43 7.14 -7.96
N GLY A 184 2.60 7.97 -7.34
CA GLY A 184 1.15 7.94 -7.43
C GLY A 184 0.59 8.85 -8.53
N SER A 185 -0.67 8.61 -8.91
CA SER A 185 -1.38 9.44 -9.90
C SER A 185 -1.67 10.86 -9.41
N ASN A 186 -1.78 11.05 -8.09
CA ASN A 186 -2.12 12.31 -7.43
C ASN A 186 -3.39 12.97 -7.98
N LEU A 187 -4.35 12.15 -8.44
CA LEU A 187 -5.63 12.62 -8.95
C LEU A 187 -6.61 12.88 -7.80
N SER A 188 -7.38 13.95 -7.92
CA SER A 188 -8.49 14.22 -7.01
C SER A 188 -9.63 13.21 -7.23
N PRO A 189 -10.34 12.80 -6.16
CA PRO A 189 -11.57 12.00 -6.25
C PRO A 189 -12.69 12.61 -7.11
N ALA A 190 -12.58 13.90 -7.45
CA ALA A 190 -13.52 14.65 -8.30
C ALA A 190 -12.97 14.96 -9.71
N SER A 191 -11.84 14.38 -10.12
CA SER A 191 -11.20 14.73 -11.38
C SER A 191 -11.83 14.05 -12.60
N ASP A 192 -11.90 14.78 -13.73
CA ASP A 192 -12.43 14.27 -15.00
C ASP A 192 -11.60 13.08 -15.52
N LYS A 193 -10.27 13.12 -15.36
CA LYS A 193 -9.36 12.02 -15.75
C LYS A 193 -9.65 10.72 -15.00
N LEU A 194 -10.02 10.81 -13.73
CA LEU A 194 -10.42 9.63 -12.95
C LEU A 194 -11.74 9.07 -13.47
N CYS A 195 -12.67 9.95 -13.89
CA CYS A 195 -13.96 9.56 -14.44
C CYS A 195 -13.80 8.83 -15.78
N GLU A 196 -13.01 9.39 -16.68
CA GLU A 196 -12.69 8.77 -17.97
C GLU A 196 -12.05 7.38 -17.78
N ARG A 197 -11.08 7.26 -16.87
CA ARG A 197 -10.44 5.97 -16.57
C ARG A 197 -11.45 4.98 -16.00
N ALA A 198 -12.27 5.40 -15.04
CA ALA A 198 -13.27 4.55 -14.41
C ALA A 198 -14.33 4.04 -15.41
N ALA A 199 -14.79 4.91 -16.30
CA ALA A 199 -15.72 4.54 -17.38
C ALA A 199 -15.10 3.52 -18.34
N ALA A 200 -13.86 3.76 -18.77
CA ALA A 200 -13.12 2.82 -19.62
C ALA A 200 -12.91 1.47 -18.93
N THR A 201 -12.62 1.46 -17.62
CA THR A 201 -12.49 0.22 -16.84
C THR A 201 -13.81 -0.54 -16.77
N VAL A 202 -14.93 0.15 -16.53
CA VAL A 202 -16.26 -0.48 -16.49
C VAL A 202 -16.60 -1.16 -17.82
N GLU A 203 -16.34 -0.49 -18.94
CA GLU A 203 -16.53 -1.05 -20.28
C GLU A 203 -15.61 -2.25 -20.51
N HIS A 204 -14.33 -2.11 -20.17
CA HIS A 204 -13.32 -3.14 -20.38
C HIS A 204 -13.56 -4.43 -19.59
N TYR A 205 -14.14 -4.31 -18.38
CA TYR A 205 -14.47 -5.44 -17.52
C TYR A 205 -15.93 -5.91 -17.67
N GLY A 206 -16.72 -5.25 -18.53
CA GLY A 206 -18.13 -5.61 -18.78
C GLY A 206 -19.02 -5.50 -17.54
N ALA A 207 -18.74 -4.55 -16.63
CA ALA A 207 -19.48 -4.44 -15.37
C ALA A 207 -20.92 -3.96 -15.61
N THR A 208 -21.88 -4.63 -14.97
CA THR A 208 -23.32 -4.36 -15.10
C THR A 208 -23.92 -3.92 -13.77
N ALA A 209 -25.17 -3.46 -13.78
CA ALA A 209 -25.87 -3.08 -12.55
C ALA A 209 -25.96 -4.23 -11.53
N ASP A 210 -26.11 -5.47 -12.03
CA ASP A 210 -26.21 -6.69 -11.21
C ASP A 210 -24.84 -7.28 -10.83
N ALA A 211 -23.79 -6.95 -11.59
CA ALA A 211 -22.42 -7.39 -11.37
C ALA A 211 -21.47 -6.18 -11.40
N LYS A 212 -21.52 -5.38 -10.33
CA LYS A 212 -20.65 -4.20 -10.15
C LYS A 212 -19.19 -4.61 -10.01
N LEU A 213 -18.30 -3.79 -10.55
CA LEU A 213 -16.85 -3.93 -10.37
C LEU A 213 -16.42 -3.39 -9.00
N SER A 214 -15.41 -3.99 -8.37
CA SER A 214 -14.76 -3.34 -7.22
C SER A 214 -14.04 -2.06 -7.66
N ALA A 215 -13.74 -1.16 -6.73
CA ALA A 215 -13.05 0.10 -7.05
C ALA A 215 -11.56 -0.07 -7.42
N ASP A 216 -10.95 -1.23 -7.13
CA ASP A 216 -9.50 -1.45 -7.32
C ASP A 216 -9.03 -1.29 -8.76
N PRO A 217 -9.70 -1.90 -9.78
CA PRO A 217 -9.24 -1.81 -11.16
C PRO A 217 -9.39 -0.41 -11.75
N ALA A 218 -10.28 0.43 -11.20
CA ALA A 218 -10.49 1.81 -11.62
C ALA A 218 -9.55 2.83 -10.93
N THR A 219 -8.88 2.42 -9.84
CA THR A 219 -8.02 3.28 -9.02
C THR A 219 -6.55 2.91 -9.13
N ALA A 220 -5.69 3.92 -9.27
CA ALA A 220 -4.25 3.72 -9.27
C ALA A 220 -3.72 3.55 -7.85
N SER A 221 -2.65 2.76 -7.73
CA SER A 221 -1.93 2.60 -6.46
C SER A 221 -1.07 3.82 -6.11
N GLY A 222 -0.73 3.96 -4.83
CA GLY A 222 0.09 5.06 -4.32
C GLY A 222 1.52 5.01 -4.83
N ALA A 223 2.08 3.80 -4.97
CA ALA A 223 3.43 3.59 -5.55
C ALA A 223 3.43 3.50 -7.07
N GLY A 224 2.26 3.24 -7.67
CA GLY A 224 2.18 2.70 -9.02
C GLY A 224 2.79 1.29 -9.14
N LEU A 225 3.02 0.59 -8.02
CA LEU A 225 3.68 -0.71 -7.97
C LEU A 225 2.88 -1.76 -7.17
N ALA A 226 1.62 -1.50 -6.82
CA ALA A 226 0.85 -2.44 -5.99
C ALA A 226 0.61 -3.80 -6.68
N PRO A 227 1.10 -4.92 -6.12
CA PRO A 227 0.90 -6.26 -6.69
C PRO A 227 -0.42 -6.86 -6.24
N HIS A 228 -1.18 -6.16 -5.40
CA HIS A 228 -2.39 -6.68 -4.78
C HIS A 228 -3.63 -6.14 -5.46
N ILE A 229 -4.58 -7.05 -5.66
CA ILE A 229 -5.96 -6.76 -6.05
C ILE A 229 -6.89 -7.44 -5.05
N SER A 230 -8.11 -6.94 -4.88
CA SER A 230 -9.10 -7.65 -4.08
C SER A 230 -9.48 -8.99 -4.75
N LEU A 231 -9.93 -9.95 -3.94
CA LEU A 231 -10.49 -11.20 -4.45
C LEU A 231 -11.68 -10.97 -5.39
N ARG A 232 -12.45 -9.89 -5.17
CA ARG A 232 -13.58 -9.52 -6.04
C ARG A 232 -13.07 -9.09 -7.42
N ALA A 233 -12.07 -8.20 -7.47
CA ALA A 233 -11.40 -7.82 -8.71
C ALA A 233 -10.81 -9.02 -9.46
N ALA A 234 -10.21 -9.98 -8.73
CA ALA A 234 -9.68 -11.20 -9.33
C ALA A 234 -10.81 -12.06 -9.94
N LYS A 235 -11.95 -12.21 -9.25
CA LYS A 235 -13.12 -12.96 -9.74
C LYS A 235 -13.73 -12.33 -10.99
N CYS A 236 -13.79 -11.01 -11.09
CA CYS A 236 -14.27 -10.32 -12.29
C CYS A 236 -13.41 -10.60 -13.53
N GLN A 237 -12.12 -10.94 -13.35
CA GLN A 237 -11.23 -11.27 -14.46
C GLN A 237 -11.28 -12.75 -14.88
N ALA A 238 -11.92 -13.61 -14.08
CA ALA A 238 -11.91 -15.05 -14.30
C ALA A 238 -12.51 -15.48 -15.64
N PRO A 239 -13.62 -14.91 -16.15
CA PRO A 239 -14.19 -15.30 -17.46
C PRO A 239 -13.20 -15.10 -18.61
N ARG A 240 -12.58 -13.90 -18.68
CA ARG A 240 -11.56 -13.56 -19.68
C ARG A 240 -10.38 -14.54 -19.67
N ILE A 241 -9.85 -14.82 -18.48
CA ILE A 241 -8.68 -15.67 -18.32
C ILE A 241 -9.01 -17.14 -18.63
N ALA A 242 -10.19 -17.59 -18.21
CA ALA A 242 -10.69 -18.93 -18.49
C ALA A 242 -10.82 -19.17 -20.01
N GLU A 243 -11.41 -18.21 -20.73
CA GLU A 243 -11.52 -18.25 -22.19
C GLU A 243 -10.13 -18.28 -22.86
N ALA A 244 -9.24 -17.37 -22.49
CA ALA A 244 -7.90 -17.25 -23.09
C ALA A 244 -7.02 -18.50 -22.86
N ARG A 245 -7.23 -19.23 -21.76
CA ARG A 245 -6.45 -20.43 -21.41
C ARG A 245 -7.17 -21.75 -21.68
N GLY A 246 -8.43 -21.73 -22.11
CA GLY A 246 -9.26 -22.94 -22.21
C GLY A 246 -9.46 -23.64 -20.85
N LEU A 247 -9.45 -22.89 -19.76
CA LEU A 247 -9.72 -23.38 -18.40
C LEU A 247 -11.19 -23.16 -18.03
N SER A 248 -11.67 -23.83 -16.98
CA SER A 248 -12.99 -23.49 -16.42
C SER A 248 -12.91 -22.26 -15.53
N GLU A 249 -13.92 -21.39 -15.57
CA GLU A 249 -14.03 -20.22 -14.69
C GLU A 249 -13.95 -20.60 -13.20
N VAL A 250 -14.54 -21.73 -12.85
CA VAL A 250 -14.52 -22.29 -11.49
C VAL A 250 -13.10 -22.64 -11.06
N ALA A 251 -12.25 -23.16 -11.96
CA ALA A 251 -10.86 -23.44 -11.65
C ALA A 251 -10.07 -22.16 -11.36
N VAL A 252 -10.25 -21.13 -12.20
CA VAL A 252 -9.56 -19.83 -12.07
C VAL A 252 -9.97 -19.12 -10.77
N THR A 253 -11.27 -19.09 -10.47
CA THR A 253 -11.79 -18.49 -9.23
C THR A 253 -11.36 -19.26 -7.98
N ASN A 254 -11.34 -20.60 -8.01
CA ASN A 254 -10.84 -21.42 -6.90
C ASN A 254 -9.34 -21.22 -6.66
N LEU A 255 -8.56 -21.04 -7.73
CA LEU A 255 -7.12 -20.76 -7.63
C LEU A 255 -6.89 -19.41 -6.96
N ALA A 256 -7.63 -18.37 -7.35
CA ALA A 256 -7.61 -17.08 -6.68
C ALA A 256 -7.99 -17.20 -5.19
N GLY A 257 -9.01 -17.99 -4.87
CA GLY A 257 -9.44 -18.26 -3.49
C GLY A 257 -8.38 -18.94 -2.60
N LYS A 258 -7.53 -19.81 -3.17
CA LYS A 258 -6.46 -20.51 -2.44
C LYS A 258 -5.30 -19.61 -2.04
N LEU A 259 -5.04 -18.55 -2.82
CA LEU A 259 -3.94 -17.61 -2.61
C LEU A 259 -4.39 -16.32 -1.92
N VAL A 260 -5.58 -16.33 -1.34
CA VAL A 260 -6.08 -15.21 -0.54
C VAL A 260 -5.21 -15.04 0.70
N PHE A 261 -4.83 -13.79 0.97
CA PHE A 261 -4.25 -13.39 2.23
C PHE A 261 -5.00 -12.19 2.83
N HIS A 262 -4.91 -12.04 4.15
CA HIS A 262 -5.54 -10.95 4.88
C HIS A 262 -4.44 -10.11 5.57
N PRO A 263 -4.22 -8.85 5.18
CA PRO A 263 -3.20 -8.00 5.80
C PRO A 263 -3.44 -7.79 7.30
N GLY A 264 -2.45 -8.06 8.15
CA GLY A 264 -2.57 -7.78 9.60
C GLY A 264 -3.45 -8.76 10.40
N GLY A 265 -3.90 -9.87 9.79
CA GLY A 265 -4.67 -10.92 10.47
C GLY A 265 -6.05 -11.12 9.85
N PRO A 266 -6.97 -11.87 10.50
CA PRO A 266 -8.28 -12.23 9.95
C PRO A 266 -9.36 -11.15 10.11
N LEU A 267 -9.05 -10.02 10.75
CA LEU A 267 -10.01 -8.96 11.08
C LEU A 267 -10.35 -7.96 9.96
N PRO A 268 -9.44 -7.59 9.04
CA PRO A 268 -9.79 -6.67 7.96
C PRO A 268 -10.81 -7.31 7.00
N PRO A 269 -11.74 -6.51 6.45
CA PRO A 269 -12.85 -7.02 5.64
C PRO A 269 -12.44 -7.44 4.22
N GLU A 270 -11.26 -7.03 3.74
CA GLU A 270 -10.84 -7.28 2.37
C GLU A 270 -9.84 -8.44 2.25
N SER A 271 -10.27 -9.46 1.54
CA SER A 271 -9.43 -10.55 1.06
C SER A 271 -8.64 -10.08 -0.17
N LEU A 272 -7.31 -10.11 -0.07
CA LEU A 272 -6.41 -9.68 -1.14
C LEU A 272 -5.71 -10.88 -1.77
N VAL A 273 -5.32 -10.72 -3.03
CA VAL A 273 -4.52 -11.71 -3.77
C VAL A 273 -3.33 -11.02 -4.41
N ASN A 274 -2.17 -11.69 -4.43
CA ASN A 274 -0.95 -11.21 -5.08
C ASN A 274 -0.95 -11.62 -6.56
N VAL A 275 -0.95 -10.66 -7.48
CA VAL A 275 -1.07 -10.88 -8.92
C VAL A 275 0.10 -11.68 -9.51
N PRO A 276 1.39 -11.30 -9.29
CA PRO A 276 2.52 -12.14 -9.69
C PRO A 276 2.44 -13.59 -9.19
N GLU A 277 2.13 -13.81 -7.92
CA GLU A 277 2.01 -15.17 -7.37
C GLU A 277 0.85 -15.95 -7.98
N LEU A 278 -0.27 -15.26 -8.22
CA LEU A 278 -1.46 -15.80 -8.83
C LEU A 278 -1.20 -16.22 -10.29
N ASN A 279 -0.49 -15.39 -11.05
CA ASN A 279 -0.08 -15.69 -12.42
C ASN A 279 0.91 -16.87 -12.47
N LEU A 280 1.87 -16.92 -11.54
CA LEU A 280 2.80 -18.05 -11.42
C LEU A 280 2.06 -19.35 -11.08
N ALA A 281 1.07 -19.30 -10.19
CA ALA A 281 0.25 -20.45 -9.84
C ALA A 281 -0.65 -20.88 -11.01
N LEU A 282 -1.16 -19.92 -11.79
CA LEU A 282 -1.94 -20.18 -12.99
C LEU A 282 -1.10 -20.94 -14.03
N ASP A 283 0.14 -20.51 -14.27
CA ASP A 283 1.10 -21.20 -15.16
C ASP A 283 1.43 -22.62 -14.70
N LYS A 284 1.50 -22.86 -13.38
CA LYS A 284 1.71 -24.20 -12.82
C LYS A 284 0.48 -25.12 -12.91
N SER A 285 -0.72 -24.56 -13.02
CA SER A 285 -1.99 -25.29 -12.89
C SER A 285 -2.58 -25.81 -14.20
N GLY A 286 -2.10 -25.33 -15.34
CA GLY A 286 -2.55 -25.77 -16.67
C GLY A 286 -2.31 -24.70 -17.72
N GLY A 287 -1.36 -24.99 -18.62
CA GLY A 287 -0.90 -24.12 -19.71
C GLY A 287 0.59 -24.28 -19.90
#